data_AF-A0A524Q761-F1
#
_entry.id   AF-A0A524Q761-F1
#
_cell.length_a   1.000
_cell.length_b   1.000
_cell.length_c   1.000
_cell.angle_alpha   90.00
_cell.angle_beta   90.00
_cell.angle_gamma   90.00
#
_symmetry.space_group_name_H-M   'P 1'
#
loop_
_entity.id
_entity.type
_entity.pdbx_description
1 polymer ?
#
loop_
_entity_poly.entity_id
_entity_poly.type
_entity_poly.pdbx_seq_one_letter_code
_entity_poly.pdbx_strand_id
1 'polypeptide(L)'
;PLPDAIGRLLAFAFGPLLGIGFLGLFHLIATHRDGPALRFGVAFALMAGVAVTTMLVVQVGNNMFLESQLAAAESESVKEAARLAHRSVNQVQILIDVVWDIFICGAGICVGWAMLRHPGFGRVFGWSGIIASALLLYFNLDTFPMPPANAGSIDLGPLVAVWMLVVFARSLWLARQMKQAD
;
A
#
# COMPACT_ATOMS: atom_id res chain seq x y z
N PRO A 1 8.32 -10.32 18.52
CA PRO A 1 6.95 -10.53 19.07
C PRO A 1 5.92 -10.56 17.95
N LEU A 2 5.11 -11.62 17.87
CA LEU A 2 3.94 -11.63 17.00
C LEU A 2 3.10 -10.38 17.26
N PRO A 3 2.45 -9.82 16.22
CA PRO A 3 1.38 -8.88 16.47
C PRO A 3 0.40 -9.57 17.41
N ASP A 4 0.03 -8.89 18.48
CA ASP A 4 -1.08 -9.30 19.32
C ASP A 4 -2.36 -9.39 18.47
N ALA A 5 -3.48 -9.83 19.06
CA ALA A 5 -4.74 -9.94 18.32
C ALA A 5 -5.11 -8.63 17.60
N ILE A 6 -4.75 -7.48 18.18
CA ILE A 6 -4.97 -6.16 17.62
C ILE A 6 -4.06 -5.93 16.41
N GLY A 7 -2.77 -6.20 16.50
CA GLY A 7 -1.83 -6.04 15.40
C GLY A 7 -2.19 -6.89 14.18
N ARG A 8 -2.70 -8.12 14.39
CA ARG A 8 -3.22 -8.96 13.29
C ARG A 8 -4.47 -8.38 12.66
N LEU A 9 -5.41 -7.92 13.49
CA LEU A 9 -6.63 -7.27 13.01
C LEU A 9 -6.29 -6.04 12.14
N LEU A 10 -5.38 -5.19 12.61
CA LEU A 10 -4.94 -4.00 11.88
C LEU A 10 -4.25 -4.35 10.57
N ALA A 11 -3.36 -5.35 10.57
CA ALA A 11 -2.70 -5.82 9.35
C ALA A 11 -3.72 -6.31 8.30
N PHE A 12 -4.68 -7.13 8.71
CA PHE A 12 -5.67 -7.68 7.78
C PHE A 12 -6.71 -6.65 7.32
N ALA A 13 -7.00 -5.66 8.16
CA ALA A 13 -7.89 -4.55 7.81
C ALA A 13 -7.23 -3.53 6.87
N PHE A 14 -5.90 -3.47 6.78
CA PHE A 14 -5.18 -2.44 6.03
C PHE A 14 -5.63 -2.33 4.57
N GLY A 15 -5.58 -3.42 3.80
CA GLY A 15 -5.96 -3.42 2.39
C GLY A 15 -7.44 -3.07 2.13
N PRO A 16 -8.41 -3.66 2.85
CA PRO A 16 -9.82 -3.27 2.74
C PRO A 16 -10.06 -1.80 3.09
N LEU A 17 -9.47 -1.31 4.17
CA LEU A 17 -9.62 0.09 4.60
C LEU A 17 -9.03 1.06 3.59
N LEU A 18 -7.90 0.71 2.98
CA LEU A 18 -7.31 1.47 1.88
C LEU A 18 -8.28 1.56 0.69
N GLY A 19 -8.85 0.42 0.28
CA GLY A 19 -9.86 0.37 -0.79
C GLY A 19 -11.07 1.26 -0.49
N ILE A 20 -11.59 1.19 0.74
CA ILE A 20 -12.68 2.06 1.22
C ILE A 20 -12.26 3.55 1.15
N GLY A 21 -11.02 3.87 1.55
CA GLY A 21 -10.48 5.23 1.46
C GLY A 21 -10.49 5.76 0.02
N PHE A 22 -10.06 4.95 -0.95
CA PHE A 22 -10.09 5.33 -2.36
C PHE A 22 -11.50 5.41 -2.94
N LEU A 23 -12.45 4.58 -2.49
CA LEU A 23 -13.87 4.70 -2.86
C LEU A 23 -14.49 6.00 -2.32
N GLY A 24 -14.16 6.38 -1.08
CA GLY A 24 -14.58 7.68 -0.53
C GLY A 24 -13.99 8.85 -1.33
N LEU A 25 -12.71 8.76 -1.69
CA LEU A 25 -12.03 9.75 -2.51
C LEU A 25 -12.64 9.85 -3.92
N PHE A 26 -13.02 8.72 -4.52
CA PHE A 26 -13.73 8.67 -5.79
C PHE A 26 -14.99 9.52 -5.75
N HIS A 27 -15.87 9.27 -4.78
CA HIS A 27 -17.13 10.00 -4.66
C HIS A 27 -16.90 11.50 -4.48
N LEU A 28 -15.87 11.88 -3.72
CA LEU A 28 -15.53 13.29 -3.53
C LEU A 28 -15.06 13.95 -4.84
N ILE A 29 -14.09 13.36 -5.55
CA ILE A 29 -13.54 13.97 -6.77
C ILE A 29 -14.57 13.94 -7.91
N ALA A 30 -15.36 12.86 -8.00
CA ALA A 30 -16.36 12.67 -9.04
C ALA A 30 -17.49 13.72 -8.98
N THR A 31 -17.74 14.36 -7.83
CA THR A 31 -18.69 15.48 -7.72
C THR A 31 -18.36 16.65 -8.65
N HIS A 32 -17.07 16.83 -8.95
CA HIS A 32 -16.60 17.90 -9.85
C HIS A 32 -16.31 17.37 -11.25
N ARG A 33 -15.68 16.19 -11.37
CA ARG A 33 -15.39 15.57 -12.66
C ARG A 33 -15.17 14.07 -12.51
N ASP A 34 -16.08 13.30 -13.08
CA ASP A 34 -15.85 11.88 -13.35
C ASP A 34 -15.08 11.72 -14.66
N GLY A 35 -13.98 10.98 -14.63
CA GLY A 35 -13.12 10.76 -15.79
C GLY A 35 -12.36 9.45 -15.72
N PRO A 36 -11.83 8.96 -16.86
CA PRO A 36 -11.19 7.65 -16.94
C PRO A 36 -10.02 7.50 -15.95
N ALA A 37 -9.19 8.53 -15.80
CA ALA A 37 -8.07 8.51 -14.85
C ALA A 37 -8.54 8.23 -13.42
N LEU A 38 -9.62 8.86 -12.97
CA LEU A 38 -10.15 8.63 -11.63
C LEU A 38 -10.66 7.18 -11.47
N ARG A 39 -11.38 6.66 -12.46
CA ARG A 39 -11.91 5.28 -12.44
C ARG A 39 -10.79 4.24 -12.42
N PHE A 40 -9.78 4.40 -13.29
CA PHE A 40 -8.60 3.53 -13.29
C PHE A 40 -7.81 3.64 -11.99
N GLY A 41 -7.66 4.86 -11.45
CA GLY A 41 -6.97 5.07 -10.19
C GLY A 41 -7.60 4.30 -9.02
N VAL A 42 -8.94 4.29 -8.95
CA VAL A 42 -9.68 3.52 -7.92
C VAL A 42 -9.58 2.02 -8.18
N ALA A 43 -9.71 1.58 -9.43
CA ALA A 43 -9.54 0.16 -9.77
C ALA A 43 -8.14 -0.35 -9.38
N PHE A 44 -7.10 0.42 -9.67
CA PHE A 44 -5.73 0.15 -9.23
C PHE A 44 -5.63 0.12 -7.71
N ALA A 45 -6.23 1.07 -6.99
CA ALA A 45 -6.21 1.08 -5.54
C ALA A 45 -6.91 -0.14 -4.90
N LEU A 46 -8.00 -0.62 -5.50
CA LEU A 46 -8.69 -1.84 -5.03
C LEU A 46 -7.82 -3.07 -5.26
N MET A 47 -7.17 -3.20 -6.43
CA MET A 47 -6.24 -4.29 -6.70
C MET A 47 -5.02 -4.23 -5.78
N ALA A 48 -4.51 -3.03 -5.49
CA ALA A 48 -3.48 -2.81 -4.50
C ALA A 48 -3.96 -3.30 -3.12
N GLY A 49 -5.16 -2.89 -2.68
CA GLY A 49 -5.77 -3.35 -1.43
C GLY A 49 -5.81 -4.88 -1.31
N VAL A 50 -6.16 -5.59 -2.39
CA VAL A 50 -6.11 -7.06 -2.43
C VAL A 50 -4.67 -7.56 -2.30
N ALA A 51 -3.73 -7.03 -3.09
CA ALA A 51 -2.34 -7.45 -3.09
C ALA A 51 -1.67 -7.31 -1.70
N VAL A 52 -1.83 -6.15 -1.03
CA VAL A 52 -1.25 -5.93 0.30
C VAL A 52 -1.91 -6.80 1.36
N THR A 53 -3.22 -7.05 1.28
CA THR A 53 -3.88 -8.00 2.19
C THR A 53 -3.34 -9.40 2.01
N THR A 54 -3.19 -9.86 0.76
CA THR A 54 -2.57 -11.16 0.48
C THR A 54 -1.15 -11.23 1.05
N MET A 55 -0.33 -10.20 0.80
CA MET A 55 1.03 -10.12 1.33
C MET A 55 1.04 -10.19 2.86
N LEU A 56 0.24 -9.38 3.55
CA LEU A 56 0.22 -9.33 5.01
C LEU A 56 -0.29 -10.63 5.64
N VAL A 57 -1.27 -11.29 5.03
CA VAL A 57 -1.74 -12.62 5.47
C VAL A 57 -0.62 -13.66 5.34
N VAL A 58 0.06 -13.68 4.19
CA VAL A 58 1.20 -14.59 3.95
C VAL A 58 2.33 -14.30 4.95
N GLN A 59 2.67 -13.03 5.17
CA GLN A 59 3.73 -12.61 6.09
C GLN A 59 3.45 -13.05 7.52
N VAL A 60 2.26 -12.73 8.03
CA VAL A 60 1.84 -13.11 9.39
C VAL A 60 1.81 -14.62 9.53
N GLY A 61 1.24 -15.34 8.55
CA GLY A 61 1.17 -16.80 8.55
C GLY A 61 2.55 -17.47 8.55
N ASN A 62 3.46 -17.02 7.67
CA ASN A 62 4.82 -17.55 7.59
C ASN A 62 5.60 -17.31 8.88
N ASN A 63 5.47 -16.14 9.50
CA ASN A 63 6.13 -15.84 10.76
C ASN A 63 5.60 -16.69 11.91
N MET A 64 4.27 -16.86 12.00
CA MET A 64 3.66 -17.77 12.99
C MET A 64 4.12 -19.22 12.80
N PHE A 65 4.24 -19.67 11.54
CA PHE A 65 4.73 -21.01 11.23
C PHE A 65 6.21 -21.17 11.58
N LEU A 66 7.07 -20.20 11.27
CA LEU A 66 8.47 -20.26 11.65
C LEU A 66 8.63 -20.34 13.17
N GLU A 67 7.91 -19.51 13.92
CA GLU A 67 7.99 -19.51 15.39
C GLU A 67 7.59 -20.87 15.98
N SER A 68 6.54 -21.52 15.45
CA SER A 68 6.14 -22.84 15.92
C SER A 68 7.19 -23.92 15.61
N GLN A 69 7.80 -23.87 14.42
CA GLN A 69 8.90 -24.79 14.06
C GLN A 69 10.14 -24.57 14.94
N LEU A 70 10.49 -23.32 15.23
CA LEU A 70 11.63 -23.00 16.10
C LEU A 70 11.40 -23.45 17.55
N ALA A 71 10.16 -23.38 18.04
CA ALA A 71 9.80 -23.86 19.37
C ALA A 71 9.82 -25.40 19.47
N ALA A 72 9.46 -26.10 18.39
CA ALA A 72 9.45 -27.56 18.34
C ALA A 72 10.81 -28.19 17.98
N ALA A 73 11.78 -27.39 17.51
CA ALA A 73 13.05 -27.89 17.02
C ALA A 73 13.96 -28.41 18.16
N GLU A 74 14.33 -29.69 18.06
CA GLU A 74 15.19 -30.38 19.04
C GLU A 74 16.68 -30.06 18.88
N SER A 75 17.10 -29.56 17.73
CA SER A 75 18.50 -29.23 17.42
C SER A 75 18.64 -27.87 16.74
N GLU A 76 19.84 -27.29 16.83
CA GLU A 76 20.15 -26.05 16.12
C GLU A 76 20.14 -26.24 14.59
N SER A 77 20.52 -27.43 14.10
CA SER A 77 20.45 -27.75 12.67
C SER A 77 19.02 -27.71 12.11
N VAL A 78 18.03 -28.16 12.88
CA VAL A 78 16.61 -28.06 12.50
C VAL A 78 16.15 -26.59 12.50
N LYS A 79 16.60 -25.78 13.47
CA LYS A 79 16.31 -24.35 13.51
C LYS A 79 16.90 -23.60 12.32
N GLU A 80 18.13 -23.90 11.93
CA GLU A 80 18.76 -23.32 10.75
C GLU A 80 18.02 -23.70 9.46
N ALA A 81 17.64 -24.98 9.32
CA ALA A 81 16.84 -25.44 8.19
C ALA A 81 15.48 -24.72 8.12
N ALA A 82 14.79 -24.55 9.25
CA ALA A 82 13.52 -23.81 9.31
C ALA A 82 13.69 -22.34 8.93
N ARG A 83 14.76 -21.66 9.39
CA ARG A 83 15.07 -20.28 9.00
C ARG A 83 15.40 -20.17 7.51
N LEU A 84 16.10 -21.14 6.94
CA LEU A 84 16.41 -21.16 5.51
C LEU A 84 15.14 -21.34 4.68
N ALA A 85 14.28 -22.30 5.04
CA ALA A 85 13.00 -22.51 4.40
C ALA A 85 12.11 -21.25 4.49
N HIS A 86 12.05 -20.62 5.67
CA HIS A 86 11.31 -19.36 5.84
C HIS A 86 11.85 -18.27 4.92
N ARG A 87 13.17 -18.04 4.84
CA ARG A 87 13.75 -17.06 3.90
C ARG A 87 13.32 -17.31 2.46
N SER A 88 13.32 -18.56 2.01
CA SER A 88 12.90 -18.92 0.65
C SER A 88 11.42 -18.63 0.41
N VAL A 89 10.53 -19.01 1.33
CA VAL A 89 9.08 -18.72 1.20
C VAL A 89 8.79 -17.23 1.37
N ASN A 90 9.57 -16.54 2.20
CA ASN A 90 9.47 -15.09 2.40
C ASN A 90 9.86 -14.30 1.15
N GLN A 91 10.52 -14.90 0.16
CA GLN A 91 10.71 -14.25 -1.14
C GLN A 91 9.38 -14.09 -1.90
N VAL A 92 8.42 -14.98 -1.69
CA VAL A 92 7.09 -14.90 -2.34
C VAL A 92 6.36 -13.63 -1.91
N GLN A 93 6.37 -13.28 -0.62
CA GLN A 93 5.74 -12.04 -0.16
C GLN A 93 6.41 -10.79 -0.73
N ILE A 94 7.75 -10.81 -0.95
CA ILE A 94 8.47 -9.68 -1.57
C ILE A 94 8.01 -9.49 -3.01
N LEU A 95 7.77 -10.59 -3.74
CA LEU A 95 7.24 -10.49 -5.11
C LEU A 95 5.79 -9.99 -5.14
N ILE A 96 4.98 -10.33 -4.14
CA ILE A 96 3.62 -9.77 -4.00
C ILE A 96 3.69 -8.27 -3.65
N ASP A 97 4.67 -7.84 -2.86
CA ASP A 97 4.91 -6.43 -2.54
C ASP A 97 5.16 -5.59 -3.80
N VAL A 98 5.94 -6.12 -4.76
CA VAL A 98 6.15 -5.47 -6.06
C VAL A 98 4.83 -5.33 -6.84
N VAL A 99 3.95 -6.33 -6.79
CA VAL A 99 2.61 -6.24 -7.41
C VAL A 99 1.79 -5.15 -6.74
N TRP A 100 1.84 -5.07 -5.41
CA TRP A 100 1.23 -3.99 -4.64
C TRP A 100 1.77 -2.62 -5.08
N ASP A 101 3.08 -2.46 -5.20
CA ASP A 101 3.72 -1.20 -5.60
C ASP A 101 3.31 -0.74 -6.99
N ILE A 102 3.23 -1.65 -7.95
CA ILE A 102 2.75 -1.36 -9.31
C ILE A 102 1.33 -0.77 -9.25
N PHE A 103 0.42 -1.42 -8.51
CA PHE A 103 -0.95 -0.98 -8.45
C PHE A 103 -1.14 0.29 -7.60
N ILE A 104 -0.49 0.40 -6.44
CA ILE A 104 -0.66 1.56 -5.57
C ILE A 104 -0.03 2.82 -6.18
N CYS A 105 1.10 2.67 -6.87
CA CYS A 105 1.71 3.78 -7.60
C CYS A 105 0.88 4.17 -8.83
N GLY A 106 0.35 3.18 -9.57
CA GLY A 106 -0.60 3.42 -10.64
C GLY A 106 -1.83 4.20 -10.15
N ALA A 107 -2.38 3.83 -8.99
CA ALA A 107 -3.46 4.55 -8.34
C ALA A 107 -3.07 6.00 -8.02
N GLY A 108 -1.92 6.22 -7.40
CA GLY A 108 -1.41 7.55 -7.04
C GLY A 108 -1.20 8.45 -8.26
N ILE A 109 -0.68 7.92 -9.38
CA ILE A 109 -0.52 8.67 -10.64
C ILE A 109 -1.89 9.07 -11.20
N CYS A 110 -2.80 8.10 -11.33
CA CYS A 110 -4.13 8.32 -11.93
C CYS A 110 -5.01 9.25 -11.09
N VAL A 111 -5.02 9.06 -9.77
CA VAL A 111 -5.76 9.93 -8.83
C VAL A 111 -5.11 11.30 -8.74
N GLY A 112 -3.78 11.38 -8.68
CA GLY A 112 -3.06 12.65 -8.73
C GLY A 112 -3.41 13.45 -9.98
N TRP A 113 -3.49 12.80 -11.14
CA TRP A 113 -3.95 13.43 -12.37
C TRP A 113 -5.38 13.96 -12.27
N ALA A 114 -6.30 13.20 -11.69
CA ALA A 114 -7.68 13.64 -11.48
C ALA A 114 -7.75 14.86 -10.55
N MET A 115 -6.88 14.94 -9.53
CA MET A 115 -6.81 16.05 -8.58
C MET A 115 -6.32 17.37 -9.18
N LEU A 116 -5.54 17.35 -10.27
CA LEU A 116 -4.96 18.56 -10.87
C LEU A 116 -5.99 19.66 -11.20
N ARG A 117 -7.23 19.26 -11.46
CA ARG A 117 -8.35 20.17 -11.80
C ARG A 117 -9.41 20.27 -10.71
N HIS A 118 -9.24 19.59 -9.58
CA HIS A 118 -10.22 19.60 -8.49
C HIS A 118 -9.98 20.82 -7.57
N PRO A 119 -10.98 21.67 -7.28
CA PRO A 119 -10.77 22.91 -6.52
C PRO A 119 -10.31 22.69 -5.08
N GLY A 120 -10.71 21.58 -4.45
CA GLY A 120 -10.31 21.26 -3.07
C GLY A 120 -8.91 20.66 -2.91
N PHE A 121 -8.32 20.13 -4.00
CA PHE A 121 -6.99 19.48 -4.01
C PHE A 121 -6.01 20.29 -4.87
N GLY A 122 -6.33 20.48 -6.15
CA GLY A 122 -5.57 21.30 -7.07
C GLY A 122 -4.21 20.73 -7.44
N ARG A 123 -3.37 21.61 -7.99
CA ARG A 123 -2.09 21.23 -8.62
C ARG A 123 -1.07 20.68 -7.63
N VAL A 124 -1.04 21.18 -6.39
CA VAL A 124 -0.07 20.75 -5.38
C VAL A 124 -0.26 19.27 -5.04
N PHE A 125 -1.48 18.87 -4.68
CA PHE A 125 -1.81 17.48 -4.39
C PHE A 125 -1.67 16.58 -5.62
N GLY A 126 -2.10 17.05 -6.79
CA GLY A 126 -2.02 16.26 -8.01
C GLY A 126 -0.58 15.98 -8.45
N TRP A 127 0.27 17.00 -8.55
CA TRP A 127 1.66 16.81 -8.98
C TRP A 127 2.51 16.08 -7.96
N SER A 128 2.35 16.36 -6.65
CA SER A 128 3.06 15.61 -5.61
C SER A 128 2.73 14.12 -5.66
N GLY A 129 1.46 13.76 -5.86
CA GLY A 129 1.03 12.37 -5.98
C GLY A 129 1.61 11.67 -7.20
N ILE A 130 1.55 12.34 -8.37
CA ILE A 130 2.13 11.82 -9.61
C ILE A 130 3.64 11.59 -9.45
N ILE A 131 4.37 12.60 -8.99
CA ILE A 131 5.84 12.54 -8.90
C ILE A 131 6.27 11.50 -7.87
N ALA A 132 5.70 11.52 -6.66
CA ALA A 132 6.07 10.57 -5.61
C ALA A 132 5.79 9.12 -6.03
N SER A 133 4.63 8.86 -6.64
CA SER A 133 4.24 7.53 -7.09
C SER A 133 5.08 7.05 -8.28
N ALA A 134 5.38 7.93 -9.23
CA ALA A 134 6.21 7.58 -10.39
C ALA A 134 7.66 7.28 -9.98
N LEU A 135 8.23 8.07 -9.06
CA LEU A 135 9.58 7.83 -8.53
C LEU A 135 9.64 6.55 -7.70
N LEU A 136 8.66 6.31 -6.82
CA LEU A 136 8.57 5.07 -6.05
C LEU A 136 8.51 3.85 -6.99
N LEU A 137 7.63 3.90 -7.99
CA LEU A 137 7.51 2.82 -8.97
C LEU A 137 8.82 2.59 -9.73
N TYR A 138 9.50 3.66 -10.14
CA TYR A 138 10.79 3.57 -10.80
C TYR A 138 11.82 2.84 -9.93
N PHE A 139 12.00 3.26 -8.68
CA PHE A 139 12.99 2.63 -7.80
C PHE A 139 12.65 1.17 -7.47
N ASN A 140 11.37 0.85 -7.26
CA ASN A 140 10.94 -0.53 -7.04
C ASN A 140 11.20 -1.45 -8.25
N LEU A 141 10.98 -0.97 -9.47
CA LEU A 141 11.22 -1.76 -10.68
C LEU A 141 12.72 -1.88 -11.00
N ASP A 142 13.50 -0.83 -10.75
CA ASP A 142 14.96 -0.84 -10.95
C ASP A 142 15.68 -1.79 -9.98
N THR A 143 15.18 -1.91 -8.75
CA THR A 143 15.79 -2.75 -7.71
C THR A 143 15.24 -4.18 -7.65
N PHE A 144 14.25 -4.50 -8.49
CA PHE A 144 13.67 -5.83 -8.61
C PHE A 144 14.75 -6.91 -8.84
N PRO A 145 14.71 -8.07 -8.12
CA PRO A 145 13.61 -8.58 -7.31
C PRO A 145 13.69 -8.24 -5.81
N MET A 146 14.51 -7.25 -5.42
CA MET A 146 14.65 -6.83 -4.03
C MET A 146 13.98 -5.46 -3.82
N PRO A 147 13.44 -5.18 -2.62
CA PRO A 147 12.94 -3.84 -2.33
C PRO A 147 14.10 -2.84 -2.24
N PRO A 148 13.86 -1.54 -2.51
CA PRO A 148 14.91 -0.52 -2.60
C PRO A 148 15.81 -0.46 -1.36
N ALA A 149 15.23 -0.54 -0.16
CA ALA A 149 15.98 -0.50 1.09
C ALA A 149 16.99 -1.65 1.22
N ASN A 150 16.63 -2.85 0.72
CA ASN A 150 17.52 -4.02 0.74
C ASN A 150 18.58 -3.96 -0.36
N ALA A 151 18.29 -3.27 -1.46
CA ALA A 151 19.23 -3.05 -2.56
C ALA A 151 20.22 -1.89 -2.30
N GLY A 152 20.12 -1.20 -1.16
CA GLY A 152 20.93 0.00 -0.86
C GLY A 152 20.49 1.24 -1.64
N SER A 153 19.25 1.24 -2.15
CA SER A 153 18.62 2.35 -2.88
C SER A 153 17.70 3.18 -1.97
N ILE A 154 17.09 4.21 -2.53
CA ILE A 154 16.19 5.13 -1.82
C ILE A 154 14.78 4.52 -1.75
N ASP A 155 14.26 4.34 -0.54
CA ASP A 155 12.88 3.92 -0.31
C ASP A 155 11.94 5.14 -0.19
N LEU A 156 11.04 5.28 -1.16
CA LEU A 156 10.02 6.33 -1.21
C LEU A 156 8.63 5.86 -0.72
N GLY A 157 8.51 4.61 -0.26
CA GLY A 157 7.29 4.06 0.31
C GLY A 157 6.72 4.94 1.43
N PRO A 158 7.52 5.34 2.43
CA PRO A 158 7.08 6.25 3.49
C PRO A 158 6.56 7.60 2.96
N LEU A 159 7.18 8.14 1.90
CA LEU A 159 6.74 9.40 1.30
C LEU A 159 5.36 9.27 0.66
N VAL A 160 5.12 8.20 -0.11
CA VAL A 160 3.81 7.93 -0.73
C VAL A 160 2.75 7.65 0.34
N ALA A 161 3.08 6.91 1.40
CA ALA A 161 2.18 6.67 2.52
C ALA A 161 1.74 7.97 3.22
N VAL A 162 2.69 8.89 3.48
CA VAL A 162 2.38 10.21 4.05
C VAL A 162 1.51 11.02 3.10
N TRP A 163 1.83 11.03 1.79
CA TRP A 163 1.01 11.73 0.80
C TRP A 163 -0.44 11.21 0.81
N MET A 164 -0.64 9.89 0.82
CA MET A 164 -1.98 9.29 0.89
C MET A 164 -2.72 9.67 2.18
N LEU A 165 -2.04 9.64 3.31
CA LEU A 165 -2.62 10.05 4.59
C LEU A 165 -3.12 11.49 4.55
N VAL A 166 -2.31 12.42 4.02
CA VAL A 166 -2.69 13.82 3.87
C VAL A 166 -3.87 13.98 2.90
N VAL A 167 -3.88 13.24 1.79
CA VAL A 167 -5.01 13.20 0.84
C VAL A 167 -6.30 12.74 1.53
N PHE A 168 -6.26 11.65 2.29
CA PHE A 168 -7.45 11.13 2.98
C PHE A 168 -7.93 12.10 4.07
N ALA A 169 -7.02 12.66 4.87
CA ALA A 169 -7.37 13.68 5.86
C ALA A 169 -8.01 14.91 5.19
N ARG A 170 -7.46 15.37 4.07
CA ARG A 170 -8.02 16.46 3.26
C ARG A 170 -9.40 16.12 2.72
N SER A 171 -9.61 14.88 2.28
CA SER A 171 -10.90 14.40 1.79
C SER A 171 -11.97 14.47 2.86
N LEU A 172 -11.66 14.02 4.08
CA LEU A 172 -12.57 14.10 5.22
C LEU A 172 -12.91 15.55 5.58
N TRP A 173 -11.92 16.46 5.53
CA TRP A 173 -12.15 17.88 5.77
C TRP A 173 -13.08 18.50 4.73
N LEU A 174 -12.85 18.25 3.44
CA LEU A 174 -13.70 18.74 2.35
C LEU A 174 -15.13 18.21 2.47
N ALA A 175 -15.28 16.91 2.75
CA ALA A 175 -16.59 16.29 2.92
C ALA A 175 -17.39 16.90 4.09
N ARG A 176 -16.71 17.31 5.18
CA ARG A 176 -17.37 18.01 6.30
C ARG A 176 -17.86 19.40 5.92
N GLN A 177 -17.09 20.15 5.13
CA GLN A 177 -17.49 21.48 4.68
C GLN A 177 -18.70 21.44 3.76
N MET A 178 -18.78 20.45 2.88
CA MET A 178 -19.94 20.26 2.00
C MET A 178 -21.22 20.05 2.81
N LYS A 179 -21.18 19.20 3.86
CA LYS A 179 -22.34 18.96 4.74
C LYS A 179 -22.79 20.17 5.57
N GLN A 180 -21.94 21.17 5.78
CA GLN A 180 -22.29 22.38 6.53
C GLN A 180 -22.89 23.46 5.64
N ALA A 181 -22.78 23.31 4.31
CA ALA A 181 -23.32 24.24 3.33
C ALA A 181 -24.74 23.86 2.87
N ASP A 182 -25.19 22.64 3.18
CA ASP A 182 -26.55 22.11 2.94
C ASP A 182 -27.44 22.33 4.17
#